data_AF-A0A9D2TRR0-F1
#
_entry.id   AF-A0A9D2TRR0-F1
#
_cell.length_a   1.000
_cell.length_b   1.000
_cell.length_c   1.000
_cell.angle_alpha   90.00
_cell.angle_beta   90.00
_cell.angle_gamma   90.00
#
_symmetry.space_group_name_H-M   'P 1'
#
loop_
_entity.id
_entity.type
_entity.pdbx_description
1 polymer ?
#
loop_
_entity_poly.entity_id
_entity_poly.type
_entity_poly.pdbx_seq_one_letter_code
_entity_poly.pdbx_strand_id
1 'polypeptide(L)'
;MGKRWKALAVFAAFLLSLPTGCGTAEDLNATDTAKEETAAGTDTGGKGETAGESQTAGAYTYHLETEEMAWNTSDGEAALTVTLEYPVFEGDTEAEKAINSFFRNWVADTMASYEAEPDSLAEEALEFGESEVSAGAAPWADDYSVAAVTAVQGVISIRQDNYLFTGGAHGMPGRENHIFSETEGSEVTLASLLPLSEEEVNERAREAFLSRIEEHPEDGYFEDASDTIRAKTDFLSQSYLTQEGVVFYAQPYEIGPYASGFIEVTVPWKDLGL
;
A
#
# COMPACT_ATOMS: atom_id res chain seq x y z
N MET A 1 -27.88 -17.19 -1.49
CA MET A 1 -26.78 -16.67 -0.64
C MET A 1 -25.49 -16.84 -1.42
N GLY A 2 -25.14 -15.82 -2.22
CA GLY A 2 -23.92 -15.81 -3.01
C GLY A 2 -22.74 -15.41 -2.13
N LYS A 3 -21.67 -16.21 -2.15
CA LYS A 3 -20.40 -15.87 -1.52
C LYS A 3 -19.73 -14.80 -2.40
N ARG A 4 -19.57 -13.58 -1.87
CA ARG A 4 -18.74 -12.55 -2.49
C ARG A 4 -17.29 -12.94 -2.25
N TRP A 5 -16.56 -13.24 -3.32
CA TRP A 5 -15.10 -13.37 -3.26
C TRP A 5 -14.54 -11.96 -3.05
N LYS A 6 -13.97 -11.68 -1.87
CA LYS A 6 -13.00 -10.59 -1.72
C LYS A 6 -11.74 -11.09 -2.43
N ALA A 7 -11.37 -10.46 -3.53
CA ALA A 7 -10.08 -10.71 -4.16
C ALA A 7 -9.01 -10.12 -3.22
N LEU A 8 -8.36 -10.95 -2.41
CA LEU A 8 -7.04 -10.61 -1.91
C LEU A 8 -6.12 -10.65 -3.13
N ALA A 9 -5.64 -9.50 -3.58
CA ALA A 9 -4.55 -9.44 -4.53
C ALA A 9 -3.25 -9.79 -3.79
N VAL A 10 -3.01 -11.08 -3.58
CA VAL A 10 -1.68 -11.57 -3.23
C VAL A 10 -0.82 -11.36 -4.48
N PHE A 11 -0.01 -10.31 -4.48
CA PHE A 11 0.95 -10.05 -5.55
C PHE A 11 2.03 -11.11 -5.51
N ALA A 12 1.97 -12.07 -6.44
CA ALA A 12 3.05 -13.02 -6.65
C ALA A 12 4.29 -12.28 -7.20
N ALA A 13 5.32 -12.12 -6.37
CA ALA A 13 6.61 -11.58 -6.79
C ALA A 13 7.30 -12.57 -7.75
N PHE A 14 7.55 -12.14 -8.99
CA PHE A 14 8.35 -12.88 -9.95
C PHE A 14 9.84 -12.75 -9.58
N LEU A 15 10.43 -13.80 -9.01
CA LEU A 15 11.88 -13.92 -8.80
C LEU A 15 12.61 -14.02 -10.16
N LEU A 16 13.06 -12.87 -10.68
CA LEU A 16 14.00 -12.82 -11.81
C LEU A 16 15.40 -13.15 -11.31
N SER A 17 15.79 -14.43 -11.44
CA SER A 17 17.18 -14.84 -11.28
C SER A 17 18.07 -14.18 -12.35
N LEU A 18 18.95 -13.26 -11.95
CA LEU A 18 20.03 -12.76 -12.81
C LEU A 18 21.34 -13.49 -12.51
N PRO A 19 22.12 -13.87 -13.55
CA PRO A 19 23.39 -14.57 -13.35
C PRO A 19 24.47 -13.62 -12.81
N THR A 20 25.16 -14.09 -11.77
CA THR A 20 26.30 -13.44 -11.12
C THR A 20 27.47 -13.25 -12.07
N GLY A 21 27.72 -11.99 -12.47
CA GLY A 21 28.94 -11.55 -13.13
C GLY A 21 29.99 -11.11 -12.11
N CYS A 22 31.04 -11.90 -11.96
CA CYS A 22 32.18 -11.68 -11.07
C CYS A 22 33.01 -10.47 -11.52
N GLY A 23 33.28 -9.54 -10.60
CA GLY A 23 34.19 -8.40 -10.81
C GLY A 23 34.76 -7.93 -9.47
N THR A 24 36.01 -8.31 -9.21
CA THR A 24 36.80 -8.02 -8.00
C THR A 24 37.13 -6.54 -7.81
N ALA A 25 37.05 -6.04 -6.58
CA ALA A 25 37.79 -4.88 -6.10
C ALA A 25 38.12 -5.03 -4.61
N GLU A 26 39.27 -4.49 -4.24
CA GLU A 26 40.12 -4.86 -3.10
C GLU A 26 39.75 -4.23 -1.74
N ASP A 27 40.24 -4.92 -0.72
CA ASP A 27 40.31 -4.66 0.73
C ASP A 27 40.69 -3.23 1.17
N LEU A 28 40.05 -2.75 2.25
CA LEU A 28 40.67 -1.86 3.26
C LEU A 28 40.02 -2.00 4.66
N ASN A 29 40.58 -2.93 5.44
CA ASN A 29 41.00 -2.85 6.86
C ASN A 29 40.10 -2.24 7.98
N ALA A 30 39.69 -3.15 8.86
CA ALA A 30 39.39 -3.14 10.31
C ALA A 30 39.51 -1.86 11.20
N THR A 31 38.60 -1.75 12.17
CA THR A 31 38.96 -1.82 13.62
C THR A 31 37.75 -2.20 14.49
N ASP A 32 38.09 -2.95 15.54
CA ASP A 32 37.29 -3.69 16.54
C ASP A 32 36.93 -2.81 17.75
N THR A 33 35.74 -2.97 18.37
CA THR A 33 35.61 -3.11 19.84
C THR A 33 34.20 -3.48 20.35
N ALA A 34 34.15 -4.63 21.03
CA ALA A 34 33.55 -4.93 22.34
C ALA A 34 32.02 -4.95 22.58
N LYS A 35 31.57 -6.16 22.96
CA LYS A 35 30.35 -6.56 23.67
C LYS A 35 30.13 -5.85 25.01
N GLU A 36 28.85 -5.69 25.39
CA GLU A 36 28.40 -5.88 26.76
C GLU A 36 27.00 -6.55 26.77
N GLU A 37 26.90 -7.71 27.43
CA GLU A 37 25.66 -8.45 27.71
C GLU A 37 24.99 -7.88 28.97
N THR A 38 23.65 -7.77 28.98
CA THR A 38 22.85 -8.17 30.16
C THR A 38 21.40 -8.49 29.81
N ALA A 39 21.09 -9.78 29.93
CA ALA A 39 19.93 -10.41 30.59
C ALA A 39 18.47 -9.92 30.31
N ALA A 40 17.78 -10.77 29.54
CA ALA A 40 16.55 -11.49 29.88
C ALA A 40 15.41 -10.76 30.61
N GLY A 41 14.38 -10.44 29.84
CA GLY A 41 12.99 -10.35 30.28
C GLY A 41 12.09 -10.79 29.13
N THR A 42 11.56 -12.01 29.20
CA THR A 42 10.47 -12.49 28.35
C THR A 42 9.23 -11.64 28.61
N ASP A 43 8.83 -10.82 27.65
CA ASP A 43 7.50 -10.22 27.58
C ASP A 43 6.89 -10.51 26.22
N THR A 44 5.78 -11.21 26.25
CA THR A 44 4.97 -11.59 25.09
C THR A 44 4.06 -10.42 24.74
N GLY A 45 4.17 -9.90 23.52
CA GLY A 45 3.11 -9.17 22.81
C GLY A 45 2.58 -7.91 23.51
N GLY A 46 3.35 -6.82 23.44
CA GLY A 46 2.84 -5.48 23.72
C GLY A 46 2.14 -4.92 22.49
N LYS A 47 0.82 -4.95 22.47
CA LYS A 47 -0.02 -4.24 21.49
C LYS A 47 0.13 -2.73 21.77
N GLY A 48 1.03 -2.08 21.04
CA GLY A 48 1.39 -0.68 21.23
C GLY A 48 0.47 0.26 20.46
N GLU A 49 -0.78 0.39 20.87
CA GLU A 49 -1.68 1.42 20.32
C GLU A 49 -1.12 2.81 20.68
N THR A 50 -0.66 3.56 19.68
CA THR A 50 -0.27 4.97 19.85
C THR A 50 -1.16 5.85 18.98
N ALA A 51 -1.94 6.72 19.64
CA ALA A 51 -2.76 7.71 18.94
C ALA A 51 -1.90 8.92 18.55
N GLY A 52 -1.92 9.26 17.26
CA GLY A 52 -1.27 10.44 16.70
C GLY A 52 -2.00 11.75 17.02
N GLU A 53 -1.45 12.86 16.54
CA GLU A 53 -2.10 14.17 16.66
C GLU A 53 -3.36 14.26 15.78
N SER A 54 -4.38 14.99 16.26
CA SER A 54 -5.60 15.26 15.51
C SER A 54 -5.31 16.09 14.26
N GLN A 55 -5.97 15.71 13.17
CA GLN A 55 -5.91 16.28 11.82
C GLN A 55 -7.33 16.55 11.32
N THR A 56 -7.45 17.25 10.20
CA THR A 56 -8.75 17.61 9.62
C THR A 56 -8.84 17.32 8.13
N ALA A 57 -9.97 16.77 7.70
CA ALA A 57 -10.35 16.62 6.29
C ALA A 57 -11.74 17.23 6.09
N GLY A 58 -11.82 18.41 5.48
CA GLY A 58 -13.08 19.15 5.37
C GLY A 58 -13.66 19.47 6.76
N ALA A 59 -14.87 18.96 7.05
CA ALA A 59 -15.53 19.13 8.35
C ALA A 59 -15.15 18.06 9.39
N TYR A 60 -14.39 17.04 8.99
CA TYR A 60 -14.07 15.89 9.83
C TYR A 60 -12.76 16.10 10.57
N THR A 61 -12.73 15.66 11.84
CA THR A 61 -11.51 15.60 12.65
C THR A 61 -11.18 14.12 12.89
N TYR A 62 -9.93 13.74 12.70
CA TYR A 62 -9.46 12.37 12.88
C TYR A 62 -8.03 12.39 13.43
N HIS A 63 -7.60 11.29 14.04
CA HIS A 63 -6.18 11.03 14.28
C HIS A 63 -5.82 9.70 13.63
N LEU A 64 -4.52 9.41 13.54
CA LEU A 64 -4.02 8.13 13.07
C LEU A 64 -3.70 7.25 14.27
N GLU A 65 -4.06 5.98 14.18
CA GLU A 65 -3.60 4.94 15.09
C GLU A 65 -2.75 3.94 14.30
N THR A 66 -1.85 3.28 15.01
CA THR A 66 -0.97 2.25 14.46
C THR A 66 -1.08 0.98 15.28
N GLU A 67 -1.11 -0.15 14.58
CA GLU A 67 -1.02 -1.49 15.14
C GLU A 67 0.17 -2.21 14.52
N GLU A 68 0.98 -2.88 15.34
CA GLU A 68 2.19 -3.56 14.89
C GLU A 68 2.15 -5.03 15.30
N MET A 69 2.61 -5.91 14.42
CA MET A 69 2.88 -7.31 14.69
C MET A 69 4.29 -7.67 14.25
N ALA A 70 4.94 -8.54 15.01
CA ALA A 70 6.26 -9.06 14.69
C ALA A 70 6.30 -10.57 14.86
N TRP A 71 6.93 -11.24 13.88
CA TRP A 71 7.25 -12.65 13.91
C TRP A 71 8.76 -12.80 13.99
N ASN A 72 9.22 -13.60 14.93
CA ASN A 72 10.64 -13.81 15.18
C ASN A 72 11.01 -15.27 14.95
N THR A 73 12.20 -15.50 14.40
CA THR A 73 12.81 -16.82 14.25
C THR A 73 13.04 -17.50 15.61
N SER A 74 13.35 -18.80 15.58
CA SER A 74 13.56 -19.60 16.79
C SER A 74 14.76 -19.16 17.67
N ASP A 75 15.72 -18.40 17.11
CA ASP A 75 16.82 -17.76 17.83
C ASP A 75 16.54 -16.31 18.26
N GLY A 76 15.35 -15.78 17.92
CA GLY A 76 14.85 -14.48 18.37
C GLY A 76 15.18 -13.31 17.46
N GLU A 77 15.69 -13.54 16.25
CA GLU A 77 15.83 -12.50 15.22
C GLU A 77 14.47 -12.17 14.58
N ALA A 78 14.28 -10.93 14.15
CA ALA A 78 13.05 -10.55 13.45
C ALA A 78 13.00 -11.21 12.07
N ALA A 79 11.88 -11.86 11.76
CA ALA A 79 11.62 -12.44 10.44
C ALA A 79 10.69 -11.54 9.61
N LEU A 80 9.63 -11.03 10.23
CA LEU A 80 8.65 -10.13 9.62
C LEU A 80 8.15 -9.11 10.65
N THR A 81 8.02 -7.85 10.24
CA THR A 81 7.24 -6.83 10.94
C THR A 81 6.12 -6.32 10.03
N VAL A 82 4.89 -6.29 10.54
CA VAL A 82 3.74 -5.71 9.83
C VAL A 82 3.23 -4.52 10.63
N THR A 83 3.13 -3.36 9.98
CA THR A 83 2.65 -2.11 10.57
C THR A 83 1.38 -1.69 9.87
N LEU A 84 0.28 -1.48 10.61
CA LEU A 84 -1.00 -1.05 10.08
C LEU A 84 -1.36 0.32 10.64
N GLU A 85 -1.20 1.38 9.83
CA GLU A 85 -1.74 2.71 10.15
C GLU A 85 -3.14 2.89 9.55
N TYR A 86 -4.07 3.42 10.35
CA TYR A 86 -5.45 3.68 9.94
C TYR A 86 -6.03 4.93 10.62
N PRO A 87 -7.02 5.61 10.01
CA PRO A 87 -7.63 6.79 10.61
C PRO A 87 -8.73 6.41 11.59
N VAL A 88 -8.83 7.20 12.67
CA VAL A 88 -9.91 7.17 13.64
C VAL A 88 -10.58 8.54 13.67
N PHE A 89 -11.81 8.61 13.18
CA PHE A 89 -12.64 9.81 13.20
C PHE A 89 -13.15 10.10 14.61
N GLU A 90 -13.04 11.35 15.04
CA GLU A 90 -13.33 11.77 16.42
C GLU A 90 -14.78 12.19 16.64
N GLY A 91 -15.54 12.42 15.58
CA GLY A 91 -16.95 12.78 15.67
C GLY A 91 -17.86 11.59 16.01
N ASP A 92 -19.12 11.93 16.34
CA ASP A 92 -20.12 10.98 16.82
C ASP A 92 -21.21 10.67 15.78
N THR A 93 -21.01 11.07 14.52
CA THR A 93 -21.98 10.79 13.45
C THR A 93 -22.03 9.29 13.13
N GLU A 94 -23.17 8.83 12.61
CA GLU A 94 -23.32 7.43 12.18
C GLU A 94 -22.32 7.07 11.07
N ALA A 95 -22.02 8.02 10.17
CA ALA A 95 -21.03 7.84 9.12
C ALA A 95 -19.62 7.64 9.68
N GLU A 96 -19.16 8.50 10.59
CA GLU A 96 -17.83 8.38 11.22
C GLU A 96 -17.70 7.07 12.02
N LYS A 97 -18.75 6.68 12.76
CA LYS A 97 -18.80 5.39 13.47
C LYS A 97 -18.70 4.20 12.51
N ALA A 98 -19.37 4.27 11.36
CA ALA A 98 -19.31 3.21 10.35
C ALA A 98 -17.91 3.11 9.73
N ILE A 99 -17.26 4.24 9.41
CA ILE A 99 -15.89 4.27 8.89
C ILE A 99 -14.90 3.73 9.93
N ASN A 100 -14.99 4.17 11.19
CA ASN A 100 -14.15 3.62 12.27
C ASN A 100 -14.38 2.10 12.44
N SER A 101 -15.61 1.63 12.26
CA SER A 101 -15.93 0.20 12.32
C SER A 101 -15.36 -0.57 11.14
N PHE A 102 -15.32 0.04 9.96
CA PHE A 102 -14.64 -0.52 8.80
C PHE A 102 -13.15 -0.73 9.09
N PHE A 103 -12.44 0.30 9.57
CA PHE A 103 -11.00 0.17 9.82
C PHE A 103 -10.66 -0.80 10.95
N ARG A 104 -11.47 -0.88 12.02
CA ARG A 104 -11.29 -1.92 13.04
C ARG A 104 -11.43 -3.34 12.46
N ASN A 105 -12.38 -3.55 11.55
CA ASN A 105 -12.52 -4.83 10.87
C ASN A 105 -11.39 -5.07 9.87
N TRP A 106 -10.95 -4.03 9.15
CA TRP A 106 -9.81 -4.12 8.23
C TRP A 106 -8.54 -4.52 8.98
N VAL A 107 -8.21 -3.87 10.11
CA VAL A 107 -7.08 -4.28 10.97
C VAL A 107 -7.20 -5.74 11.38
N ALA A 108 -8.36 -6.16 11.88
CA ALA A 108 -8.56 -7.54 12.33
C ALA A 108 -8.46 -8.57 11.18
N ASP A 109 -9.09 -8.27 10.04
CA ASP A 109 -9.05 -9.13 8.84
C ASP A 109 -7.62 -9.22 8.28
N THR A 110 -6.90 -8.10 8.20
CA THR A 110 -5.52 -8.01 7.69
C THR A 110 -4.55 -8.75 8.61
N MET A 111 -4.59 -8.51 9.92
CA MET A 111 -3.75 -9.24 10.89
C MET A 111 -3.99 -10.75 10.85
N ALA A 112 -5.26 -11.17 10.78
CA ALA A 112 -5.59 -12.59 10.67
C ALA A 112 -5.07 -13.23 9.37
N SER A 113 -4.88 -12.45 8.30
CA SER A 113 -4.34 -12.96 7.03
C SER A 113 -2.86 -13.32 7.11
N TYR A 114 -2.07 -12.61 7.93
CA TYR A 114 -0.66 -12.96 8.17
C TYR A 114 -0.51 -14.19 9.06
N GLU A 115 -1.54 -14.60 9.79
CA GLU A 115 -1.55 -15.82 10.61
C GLU A 115 -2.28 -16.99 9.93
N ALA A 116 -2.72 -16.83 8.68
CA ALA A 116 -3.57 -17.80 7.98
C ALA A 116 -2.74 -18.92 7.34
N GLU A 117 -2.58 -20.04 8.03
CA GLU A 117 -1.82 -21.22 7.58
C GLU A 117 -2.60 -22.13 6.59
N PRO A 118 -1.90 -22.91 5.74
CA PRO A 118 -0.50 -22.78 5.33
C PRO A 118 -0.39 -21.82 4.12
N ASP A 119 0.75 -21.16 3.91
CA ASP A 119 1.05 -20.16 2.87
C ASP A 119 0.80 -18.69 3.30
N SER A 120 0.91 -18.38 4.60
CA SER A 120 0.91 -16.98 5.06
C SER A 120 2.27 -16.32 4.82
N LEU A 121 2.30 -14.99 4.63
CA LEU A 121 3.57 -14.27 4.52
C LEU A 121 4.44 -14.44 5.78
N ALA A 122 3.82 -14.56 6.96
CA ALA A 122 4.55 -14.78 8.20
C ALA A 122 5.21 -16.17 8.24
N GLU A 123 4.52 -17.22 7.78
CA GLU A 123 5.08 -18.56 7.66
C GLU A 123 6.28 -18.57 6.70
N GLU A 124 6.12 -17.96 5.52
CA GLU A 124 7.20 -17.84 4.53
C GLU A 124 8.39 -17.05 5.07
N ALA A 125 8.14 -15.94 5.79
CA ALA A 125 9.20 -15.13 6.39
C ALA A 125 9.97 -15.91 7.47
N LEU A 126 9.25 -16.68 8.30
CA LEU A 126 9.86 -17.54 9.32
C LEU A 126 10.70 -18.65 8.68
N GLU A 127 10.17 -19.36 7.67
CA GLU A 127 10.94 -20.40 6.96
C GLU A 127 12.20 -19.80 6.30
N PHE A 128 12.05 -18.64 5.67
CA PHE A 128 13.19 -17.94 5.08
C PHE A 128 14.21 -17.57 6.16
N GLY A 129 13.78 -16.94 7.25
CA GLY A 129 14.64 -16.49 8.36
C GLY A 129 15.35 -17.63 9.10
N GLU A 130 14.77 -18.82 9.16
CA GLU A 130 15.41 -19.99 9.77
C GLU A 130 16.48 -20.65 8.88
N SER A 131 16.60 -20.24 7.62
CA SER A 131 17.55 -20.84 6.68
C SER A 131 18.97 -20.29 6.85
N GLU A 132 19.99 -21.16 6.80
CA GLU A 132 21.41 -20.76 6.85
C GLU A 132 21.83 -19.78 5.73
N VAL A 133 21.05 -19.72 4.64
CA VAL A 133 21.28 -18.79 3.52
C VAL A 133 20.82 -17.37 3.86
N SER A 134 19.87 -17.21 4.78
CA SER A 134 19.33 -15.91 5.18
C SER A 134 19.96 -15.35 6.46
N ALA A 135 20.85 -16.09 7.13
CA ALA A 135 21.51 -15.63 8.36
C ALA A 135 22.15 -14.24 8.17
N GLY A 136 21.64 -13.23 8.89
CA GLY A 136 22.06 -11.84 8.79
C GLY A 136 21.42 -11.02 7.65
N ALA A 137 20.38 -11.53 6.98
CA ALA A 137 19.54 -10.74 6.08
C ALA A 137 18.67 -9.76 6.86
N ALA A 138 18.27 -8.66 6.21
CA ALA A 138 17.28 -7.76 6.80
C ALA A 138 15.92 -8.47 6.95
N PRO A 139 15.17 -8.22 8.04
CA PRO A 139 13.84 -8.78 8.22
C PRO A 139 12.90 -8.31 7.11
N TRP A 140 11.89 -9.12 6.82
CA TRP A 140 10.80 -8.70 5.94
C TRP A 140 9.94 -7.65 6.65
N ALA A 141 9.27 -6.80 5.87
CA ALA A 141 8.38 -5.78 6.39
C ALA A 141 7.18 -5.56 5.47
N ASP A 142 6.00 -5.28 6.02
CA ASP A 142 4.87 -4.75 5.28
C ASP A 142 4.26 -3.57 6.05
N ASP A 143 4.57 -2.36 5.58
CA ASP A 143 4.25 -1.12 6.28
C ASP A 143 3.12 -0.37 5.57
N TYR A 144 1.93 -0.33 6.17
CA TYR A 144 0.77 0.42 5.69
C TYR A 144 0.70 1.79 6.35
N SER A 145 0.44 2.83 5.54
CA SER A 145 0.34 4.22 5.95
C SER A 145 -0.91 4.89 5.38
N VAL A 146 -1.53 5.79 6.14
CA VAL A 146 -2.62 6.64 5.66
C VAL A 146 -2.02 7.86 4.98
N ALA A 147 -1.86 7.75 3.67
CA ALA A 147 -1.20 8.78 2.87
C ALA A 147 -2.08 10.01 2.61
N ALA A 148 -3.41 9.91 2.68
CA ALA A 148 -4.33 11.05 2.63
C ALA A 148 -5.75 10.70 3.13
N VAL A 149 -6.42 11.68 3.75
CA VAL A 149 -7.87 11.67 4.00
C VAL A 149 -8.49 12.91 3.35
N THR A 150 -9.41 12.70 2.40
CA THR A 150 -9.99 13.78 1.57
C THR A 150 -11.52 13.72 1.61
N ALA A 151 -12.15 14.75 2.18
CA ALA A 151 -13.60 14.97 2.07
C ALA A 151 -13.92 15.80 0.82
N VAL A 152 -14.64 15.22 -0.15
CA VAL A 152 -14.90 15.82 -1.46
C VAL A 152 -16.12 15.17 -2.13
N GLN A 153 -16.92 15.93 -2.89
CA GLN A 153 -18.11 15.42 -3.60
C GLN A 153 -19.10 14.59 -2.74
N GLY A 154 -19.22 14.90 -1.43
CA GLY A 154 -20.11 14.17 -0.52
C GLY A 154 -19.60 12.78 -0.11
N VAL A 155 -18.30 12.52 -0.32
CA VAL A 155 -17.61 11.30 0.10
C VAL A 155 -16.31 11.62 0.84
N ILE A 156 -15.86 10.69 1.68
CA ILE A 156 -14.53 10.69 2.30
C ILE A 156 -13.69 9.62 1.60
N SER A 157 -12.62 10.05 0.93
CA SER A 157 -11.61 9.18 0.32
C SER A 157 -10.44 9.02 1.28
N ILE A 158 -10.01 7.78 1.51
CA ILE A 158 -8.88 7.44 2.37
C ILE A 158 -7.89 6.66 1.52
N ARG A 159 -6.76 7.29 1.19
CA ARG A 159 -5.67 6.67 0.44
C ARG A 159 -4.72 6.01 1.44
N GLN A 160 -4.58 4.70 1.32
CA GLN A 160 -3.57 3.93 2.03
C GLN A 160 -2.47 3.50 1.08
N ASP A 161 -1.22 3.75 1.46
CA ASP A 161 -0.04 3.27 0.73
C ASP A 161 0.62 2.19 1.59
N ASN A 162 1.14 1.13 0.97
CA ASN A 162 1.93 0.12 1.68
C ASN A 162 3.30 -0.10 1.04
N TYR A 163 4.25 -0.67 1.78
CA TYR A 163 5.55 -1.07 1.27
C TYR A 163 5.92 -2.47 1.77
N LEU A 164 5.89 -3.43 0.85
CA LEU A 164 6.23 -4.82 1.14
C LEU A 164 7.69 -5.10 0.77
N PHE A 165 8.54 -5.36 1.76
CA PHE A 165 9.90 -5.83 1.60
C PHE A 165 10.03 -7.29 1.99
N THR A 166 10.40 -8.15 1.04
CA THR A 166 10.63 -9.59 1.25
C THR A 166 12.09 -9.99 0.96
N GLY A 167 13.02 -9.07 1.20
CA GLY A 167 14.43 -9.22 0.85
C GLY A 167 14.78 -8.62 -0.53
N GLY A 168 16.08 -8.64 -0.88
CA GLY A 168 16.59 -8.08 -2.13
C GLY A 168 17.00 -6.61 -2.03
N ALA A 169 17.03 -5.92 -3.18
CA ALA A 169 17.54 -4.54 -3.26
C ALA A 169 16.53 -3.48 -2.78
N HIS A 170 15.23 -3.76 -2.92
CA HIS A 170 14.14 -2.88 -2.50
C HIS A 170 12.84 -3.70 -2.36
N GLY A 171 11.89 -3.18 -1.60
CA GLY A 171 10.52 -3.67 -1.55
C GLY A 171 9.65 -3.14 -2.69
N MET A 172 8.38 -3.52 -2.65
CA MET A 172 7.36 -3.13 -3.62
C MET A 172 6.33 -2.24 -2.95
N PRO A 173 6.14 -0.99 -3.40
CA PRO A 173 5.08 -0.17 -2.90
C PRO A 173 3.74 -0.65 -3.49
N GLY A 174 2.69 -0.58 -2.68
CA GLY A 174 1.31 -0.70 -3.10
C GLY A 174 0.52 0.54 -2.70
N ARG A 175 -0.68 0.65 -3.26
CA ARG A 175 -1.60 1.75 -3.01
C ARG A 175 -3.03 1.27 -3.19
N GLU A 176 -3.85 1.65 -2.23
CA GLU A 176 -5.29 1.37 -2.17
C GLU A 176 -6.05 2.63 -1.78
N ASN A 177 -7.33 2.68 -2.13
CA ASN A 177 -8.19 3.81 -1.78
C ASN A 177 -9.59 3.32 -1.40
N HIS A 178 -10.04 3.74 -0.22
CA HIS A 178 -11.39 3.49 0.27
C HIS A 178 -12.22 4.77 0.15
N ILE A 179 -13.43 4.67 -0.41
CA ILE A 179 -14.33 5.81 -0.60
C ILE A 179 -15.59 5.55 0.21
N PHE A 180 -15.93 6.45 1.14
CA PHE A 180 -17.08 6.31 2.02
C PHE A 180 -18.10 7.43 1.78
N SER A 181 -19.38 7.10 1.79
CA SER A 181 -20.44 8.12 1.79
C SER A 181 -20.35 8.99 3.05
N GLU A 182 -20.37 10.32 2.90
CA GLU A 182 -20.45 11.24 4.06
C GLU A 182 -21.79 11.14 4.81
N THR A 183 -22.82 10.57 4.16
CA THR A 183 -24.16 10.44 4.75
C THR A 183 -24.31 9.13 5.53
N GLU A 184 -23.86 8.02 4.96
CA GLU A 184 -24.09 6.68 5.54
C GLU A 184 -22.83 6.07 6.17
N GLY A 185 -21.63 6.54 5.81
CA GLY A 185 -20.34 5.91 6.13
C GLY A 185 -20.14 4.53 5.49
N SER A 186 -21.02 4.15 4.56
CA SER A 186 -20.89 2.94 3.74
C SER A 186 -19.83 3.14 2.66
N GLU A 187 -19.05 2.09 2.39
CA GLU A 187 -18.08 2.09 1.30
C GLU A 187 -18.81 2.10 -0.06
N VAL A 188 -18.37 2.99 -0.95
CA VAL A 188 -18.91 3.20 -2.30
C VAL A 188 -17.78 3.07 -3.33
N THR A 189 -18.14 2.88 -4.59
CA THR A 189 -17.15 2.82 -5.68
C THR A 189 -17.06 4.15 -6.40
N LEU A 190 -15.92 4.44 -7.03
CA LEU A 190 -15.79 5.60 -7.93
C LEU A 190 -16.88 5.59 -9.02
N ALA A 191 -17.15 4.42 -9.61
CA ALA A 191 -18.19 4.27 -10.63
C ALA A 191 -19.59 4.70 -10.13
N SER A 192 -19.90 4.43 -8.86
CA SER A 192 -21.20 4.83 -8.27
C SER A 192 -21.32 6.33 -7.97
N LEU A 193 -20.19 7.03 -7.86
CA LEU A 193 -20.14 8.48 -7.62
C LEU A 193 -20.35 9.29 -8.90
N LEU A 194 -19.90 8.75 -10.03
CA LEU A 194 -19.81 9.48 -11.29
C LEU A 194 -21.09 9.34 -12.14
N PRO A 195 -21.55 10.41 -12.81
CA PRO A 195 -22.67 10.35 -13.74
C PRO A 195 -22.28 9.75 -15.12
N LEU A 196 -21.21 8.97 -15.18
CA LEU A 196 -20.62 8.40 -16.38
C LEU A 196 -20.58 6.88 -16.27
N SER A 197 -20.59 6.20 -17.42
CA SER A 197 -20.28 4.77 -17.46
C SER A 197 -18.81 4.50 -17.13
N GLU A 198 -18.49 3.30 -16.65
CA GLU A 198 -17.09 2.91 -16.40
C GLU A 198 -16.23 3.01 -17.67
N GLU A 199 -16.78 2.67 -18.84
CA GLU A 199 -16.08 2.80 -20.13
C GLU A 199 -15.68 4.26 -20.42
N GLU A 200 -16.59 5.20 -20.18
CA GLU A 200 -16.35 6.64 -20.36
C GLU A 200 -15.30 7.19 -19.40
N VAL A 201 -15.23 6.68 -18.17
CA VAL A 201 -14.22 7.07 -17.18
C VAL A 201 -12.86 6.49 -17.54
N ASN A 202 -12.82 5.21 -17.91
CA ASN A 202 -11.61 4.53 -18.39
C ASN A 202 -11.02 5.24 -19.61
N GLU A 203 -11.85 5.68 -20.56
CA GLU A 203 -11.35 6.36 -21.74
C GLU A 203 -10.75 7.74 -21.41
N ARG A 204 -11.36 8.50 -20.50
CA ARG A 204 -10.78 9.77 -20.04
C ARG A 204 -9.43 9.59 -19.33
N ALA A 205 -9.33 8.57 -18.48
CA ALA A 205 -8.06 8.23 -17.83
C ALA A 205 -7.00 7.83 -18.87
N ARG A 206 -7.38 7.01 -19.85
CA ARG A 206 -6.51 6.59 -20.95
C ARG A 206 -6.01 7.78 -21.76
N GLU A 207 -6.90 8.67 -22.19
CA GLU A 207 -6.55 9.88 -22.93
C GLU A 207 -5.59 10.77 -22.13
N ALA A 208 -5.82 10.91 -20.82
CA ALA A 208 -4.94 11.67 -19.94
C ALA A 208 -3.53 11.04 -19.85
N PHE A 209 -3.41 9.72 -19.73
CA PHE A 209 -2.13 9.03 -19.75
C PHE A 209 -1.40 9.14 -21.09
N LEU A 210 -2.11 8.93 -22.20
CA LEU A 210 -1.52 9.06 -23.53
C LEU A 210 -1.03 10.49 -23.79
N SER A 211 -1.79 11.50 -23.37
CA SER A 211 -1.39 12.91 -23.46
C SER A 211 -0.15 13.18 -22.62
N ARG A 212 -0.11 12.70 -21.36
CA ARG A 212 1.06 12.82 -20.50
C ARG A 212 2.32 12.20 -21.11
N ILE A 213 2.20 10.99 -21.69
CA ILE A 213 3.33 10.30 -22.32
C ILE A 213 3.86 11.09 -23.52
N GLU A 214 2.98 11.68 -24.32
CA GLU A 214 3.36 12.51 -25.47
C GLU A 214 3.98 13.86 -25.05
N GLU A 215 3.43 14.49 -24.01
CA GLU A 215 3.85 15.82 -23.55
C GLU A 215 5.14 15.79 -22.71
N HIS A 216 5.43 14.69 -22.04
CA HIS A 216 6.57 14.53 -21.12
C HIS A 216 7.47 13.32 -21.44
N PRO A 217 7.99 13.17 -22.68
CA PRO A 217 8.79 12.00 -23.06
C PRO A 217 10.09 11.85 -22.24
N GLU A 218 10.52 12.89 -21.54
CA GLU A 218 11.67 12.90 -20.62
C GLU A 218 11.45 12.12 -19.31
N ASP A 219 10.21 11.75 -18.96
CA ASP A 219 9.86 11.04 -17.72
C ASP A 219 10.33 9.57 -17.67
N GLY A 220 11.02 9.11 -18.71
CA GLY A 220 11.71 7.81 -18.73
C GLY A 220 10.78 6.61 -18.93
N TYR A 221 9.69 6.79 -19.67
CA TYR A 221 8.75 5.72 -20.00
C TYR A 221 9.41 4.55 -20.75
N PHE A 222 8.82 3.36 -20.61
CA PHE A 222 9.16 2.23 -21.48
C PHE A 222 8.72 2.49 -22.93
N GLU A 223 9.39 1.84 -23.88
CA GLU A 223 9.11 2.01 -25.31
C GLU A 223 7.66 1.64 -25.68
N ASP A 224 7.08 0.69 -24.96
CA ASP A 224 5.71 0.19 -25.13
C ASP A 224 4.68 0.84 -24.18
N ALA A 225 5.05 1.87 -23.41
CA ALA A 225 4.18 2.51 -22.43
C ALA A 225 2.80 2.90 -22.99
N SER A 226 2.77 3.50 -24.19
CA SER A 226 1.50 3.86 -24.84
C SER A 226 0.64 2.65 -25.20
N ASP A 227 1.26 1.53 -25.59
CA ASP A 227 0.54 0.30 -25.94
C ASP A 227 0.01 -0.40 -24.68
N THR A 228 0.78 -0.39 -23.59
CA THR A 228 0.32 -0.81 -22.26
C THR A 228 -0.90 -0.01 -21.81
N ILE A 229 -0.85 1.33 -21.92
CA ILE A 229 -1.99 2.19 -21.59
C ILE A 229 -3.20 1.90 -22.48
N ARG A 230 -3.03 1.65 -23.80
CA ARG A 230 -4.15 1.30 -24.69
C ARG A 230 -4.76 -0.06 -24.39
N ALA A 231 -3.96 -1.03 -23.94
CA ALA A 231 -4.43 -2.37 -23.62
C ALA A 231 -5.15 -2.44 -22.26
N LYS A 232 -4.90 -1.49 -21.35
CA LYS A 232 -5.49 -1.46 -20.01
C LYS A 232 -7.01 -1.24 -20.07
N THR A 233 -7.77 -2.07 -19.36
CA THR A 233 -9.25 -2.03 -19.38
C THR A 233 -9.87 -1.47 -18.10
N ASP A 234 -9.11 -1.37 -17.02
CA ASP A 234 -9.59 -0.88 -15.73
C ASP A 234 -8.58 0.06 -15.11
N PHE A 235 -8.93 1.35 -15.10
CA PHE A 235 -8.25 2.44 -14.41
C PHE A 235 -8.93 2.77 -13.07
N LEU A 236 -10.20 2.40 -12.87
CA LEU A 236 -10.96 2.80 -11.69
C LEU A 236 -10.38 2.15 -10.42
N SER A 237 -9.91 0.91 -10.52
CA SER A 237 -9.23 0.22 -9.40
C SER A 237 -7.88 0.85 -9.01
N GLN A 238 -7.31 1.70 -9.85
CA GLN A 238 -6.05 2.41 -9.60
C GLN A 238 -6.31 3.92 -9.60
N SER A 239 -7.17 4.34 -8.68
CA SER A 239 -7.55 5.74 -8.54
C SER A 239 -7.76 6.18 -7.10
N TYR A 240 -7.57 7.47 -6.84
CA TYR A 240 -7.91 8.10 -5.57
C TYR A 240 -8.44 9.52 -5.79
N LEU A 241 -9.14 10.06 -4.78
CA LEU A 241 -9.83 11.35 -4.90
C LEU A 241 -9.00 12.48 -4.31
N THR A 242 -9.04 13.62 -5.00
CA THR A 242 -8.44 14.89 -4.57
C THR A 242 -9.48 16.00 -4.65
N GLN A 243 -9.15 17.20 -4.20
CA GLN A 243 -10.05 18.35 -4.34
C GLN A 243 -10.21 18.75 -5.82
N GLU A 244 -9.21 18.49 -6.64
CA GLU A 244 -9.14 18.87 -8.06
C GLU A 244 -9.88 17.89 -8.98
N GLY A 245 -9.85 16.60 -8.65
CA GLY A 245 -10.43 15.56 -9.48
C GLY A 245 -10.10 14.15 -8.99
N VAL A 246 -10.23 13.20 -9.91
CA VAL A 246 -9.76 11.83 -9.70
C VAL A 246 -8.34 11.72 -10.23
N VAL A 247 -7.43 11.25 -9.37
CA VAL A 247 -6.10 10.85 -9.82
C VAL A 247 -6.14 9.38 -10.18
N PHE A 248 -5.70 9.05 -11.39
CA PHE A 248 -5.45 7.69 -11.85
C PHE A 248 -3.94 7.46 -11.86
N TYR A 249 -3.49 6.26 -11.49
CA TYR A 249 -2.07 5.95 -11.41
C TYR A 249 -1.72 4.64 -12.11
N ALA A 250 -0.56 4.62 -12.74
CA ALA A 250 0.10 3.39 -13.17
C ALA A 250 1.07 2.95 -12.09
N GLN A 251 1.12 1.65 -11.82
CA GLN A 251 2.00 1.06 -10.79
C GLN A 251 3.48 1.21 -11.20
N PRO A 252 4.43 1.17 -10.24
CA PRO A 252 5.84 1.02 -10.59
C PRO A 252 6.04 -0.20 -11.49
N TYR A 253 6.92 -0.05 -12.50
CA TYR A 253 7.13 -1.02 -13.57
C TYR A 253 5.99 -1.21 -14.58
N GLU A 254 4.86 -0.50 -14.47
CA GLU A 254 3.78 -0.67 -15.44
C GLU A 254 4.10 0.01 -16.78
N ILE A 255 4.54 1.28 -16.74
CA ILE A 255 4.85 2.07 -17.94
C ILE A 255 6.20 2.79 -17.86
N GLY A 256 6.96 2.58 -16.79
CA GLY A 256 8.28 3.16 -16.56
C GLY A 256 9.05 2.40 -15.48
N PRO A 257 10.36 2.66 -15.31
CA PRO A 257 11.19 1.96 -14.33
C PRO A 257 10.72 2.24 -12.89
N TYR A 258 11.12 1.39 -11.93
CA TYR A 258 10.82 1.59 -10.51
C TYR A 258 11.12 3.00 -9.99
N ALA A 259 12.22 3.59 -10.45
CA ALA A 259 12.66 4.92 -10.06
C ALA A 259 11.66 6.04 -10.42
N SER A 260 10.76 5.80 -11.38
CA SER A 260 9.67 6.71 -11.71
C SER A 260 8.51 6.66 -10.70
N GLY A 261 8.49 5.66 -9.81
CA GLY A 261 7.42 5.47 -8.84
C GLY A 261 6.06 5.24 -9.50
N PHE A 262 5.00 5.74 -8.85
CA PHE A 262 3.68 5.81 -9.44
C PHE A 262 3.63 6.94 -10.47
N ILE A 263 3.18 6.62 -11.69
CA ILE A 263 2.98 7.64 -12.72
C ILE A 263 1.50 8.01 -12.70
N GLU A 264 1.22 9.29 -12.44
CA GLU A 264 -0.12 9.78 -12.15
C GLU A 264 -0.65 10.74 -13.21
N VAL A 265 -1.96 10.68 -13.46
CA VAL A 265 -2.70 11.69 -14.22
C VAL A 265 -3.95 12.10 -13.45
N THR A 266 -4.30 13.38 -13.52
CA THR A 266 -5.53 13.89 -12.90
C THR A 266 -6.57 14.16 -13.96
N VAL A 267 -7.76 13.59 -13.79
CA VAL A 267 -8.95 13.99 -14.56
C VAL A 267 -9.80 14.89 -13.66
N PRO A 268 -9.95 16.19 -13.98
CA PRO A 268 -10.71 17.13 -13.17
C PRO A 268 -12.17 16.72 -12.99
N TRP A 269 -12.77 17.05 -11.84
CA TRP A 269 -14.18 16.75 -11.54
C TRP A 269 -15.15 17.19 -12.65
N LYS A 270 -14.94 18.39 -13.20
CA LYS A 270 -15.74 18.95 -14.31
C LYS A 270 -15.78 18.05 -15.55
N ASP A 271 -14.68 17.33 -15.83
CA ASP A 271 -14.55 16.48 -17.01
C ASP A 271 -15.18 15.11 -16.75
N LEU A 272 -15.40 14.78 -15.48
CA LEU A 272 -16.14 13.61 -14.98
C LEU A 272 -17.63 13.90 -14.70
N GLY A 273 -18.09 15.13 -14.93
CA GLY A 273 -19.49 15.52 -14.79
C GLY A 273 -19.90 15.99 -13.38
N LEU A 274 -18.95 16.34 -12.51
CA LEU A 274 -19.18 16.89 -11.17
C LEU A 274 -18.70 18.33 -11.02
#